data_AF-A0A8T6IQI4-F1
#
_entry.id   AF-A0A8T6IQI4-F1
#
_cell.length_a   1.000
_cell.length_b   1.000
_cell.length_c   1.000
_cell.angle_alpha   90.00
_cell.angle_beta   90.00
_cell.angle_gamma   90.00
#
_symmetry.space_group_name_H-M   'P 1'
#
loop_
_entity.id
_entity.type
_entity.pdbx_description
1 polymer ?
#
loop_
_entity_poly.entity_id
_entity_poly.type
_entity_poly.pdbx_seq_one_letter_code
_entity_poly.pdbx_strand_id
1 'polypeptide(L)'
;MLAVRFMATEEGGARQTDDPHSRAAMRPMGVEQVQAALDRLQLGIELVTFGSSTATSQQAAENVGCQLGQIVKSLGYMINKTTPVLILASGDQSIDERKLGALFGVGRKKARMMTAEQCITVLGYSPGAVPPVAHRTGDLTIIMDESLRRFEIVYAAGGAANAIFPVQVSTLEEVTGGLYADVAHA
;
A
#
# COMPACT_ATOMS: atom_id res chain seq x y z
N MET A 1 -11.39 23.83 -11.56
CA MET A 1 -12.09 23.89 -10.27
C MET A 1 -13.18 22.83 -10.28
N LEU A 2 -12.88 21.62 -9.81
CA LEU A 2 -13.78 20.46 -9.89
C LEU A 2 -14.41 20.24 -8.52
N ALA A 3 -15.71 20.52 -8.39
CA ALA A 3 -16.46 20.37 -7.15
C ALA A 3 -17.13 18.99 -7.13
N VAL A 4 -16.70 18.10 -6.23
CA VAL A 4 -17.36 16.81 -5.98
C VAL A 4 -18.40 17.00 -4.88
N ARG A 5 -19.66 16.71 -5.19
CA ARG A 5 -20.83 16.90 -4.32
C ARG A 5 -21.05 15.62 -3.49
N PHE A 6 -20.95 15.72 -2.17
CA PHE A 6 -21.30 14.64 -1.24
C PHE A 6 -22.80 14.70 -0.91
N MET A 7 -23.53 13.59 -1.06
CA MET A 7 -24.85 13.39 -0.45
C MET A 7 -24.73 12.33 0.63
N ALA A 8 -25.21 12.65 1.83
CA ALA A 8 -25.32 11.73 2.96
C ALA A 8 -26.67 11.00 2.91
N THR A 9 -26.67 9.72 3.27
CA THR A 9 -27.89 8.97 3.64
C THR A 9 -27.64 8.15 4.89
N GLU A 10 -28.72 8.00 5.65
CA GLU A 10 -28.81 7.71 7.08
C GLU A 10 -28.56 6.25 7.50
N GLU A 11 -28.39 6.08 8.82
CA GLU A 11 -28.16 4.83 9.53
C GLU A 11 -29.36 3.89 9.52
N GLY A 12 -29.10 2.60 9.30
CA GLY A 12 -30.02 1.50 9.57
C GLY A 12 -29.25 0.34 10.18
N GLY A 13 -29.52 0.04 11.46
CA GLY A 13 -28.92 -1.08 12.18
C GLY A 13 -29.33 -2.43 11.58
N ALA A 14 -28.36 -3.32 11.39
CA ALA A 14 -28.59 -4.68 10.93
C ALA A 14 -27.90 -5.69 11.84
N ARG A 15 -28.66 -6.73 12.20
CA ARG A 15 -28.24 -7.89 12.98
C ARG A 15 -27.13 -8.63 12.24
N GLN A 16 -26.04 -8.95 12.95
CA GLN A 16 -24.90 -9.70 12.44
C GLN A 16 -25.33 -11.15 12.14
N THR A 17 -25.48 -11.51 10.87
CA THR A 17 -25.62 -12.90 10.43
C THR A 17 -24.25 -13.42 10.02
N ASP A 18 -23.81 -14.53 10.63
CA ASP A 18 -22.58 -15.26 10.29
C ASP A 18 -22.67 -15.89 8.89
N ASP A 19 -22.42 -15.10 7.85
CA ASP A 19 -22.31 -15.58 6.47
C ASP A 19 -20.88 -16.12 6.22
N PRO A 20 -20.71 -17.38 5.78
CA PRO A 20 -19.40 -17.93 5.40
C PRO A 20 -18.67 -17.14 4.30
N HIS A 21 -19.37 -16.36 3.46
CA HIS A 21 -18.75 -15.45 2.49
C HIS A 21 -18.07 -14.25 3.16
N SER A 22 -18.58 -13.80 4.32
CA SER A 22 -17.96 -12.73 5.12
C SER A 22 -16.62 -13.16 5.73
N ARG A 23 -16.48 -14.46 6.08
CA ARG A 23 -15.23 -15.03 6.64
C ARG A 23 -14.13 -15.21 5.59
N ALA A 24 -14.48 -15.36 4.31
CA ALA A 24 -13.50 -15.40 3.22
C ALA A 24 -12.93 -14.00 2.92
N ALA A 25 -13.76 -12.95 3.03
CA ALA A 25 -13.33 -11.56 2.85
C ALA A 25 -12.36 -11.07 3.94
N MET A 26 -12.31 -11.73 5.10
CA MET A 26 -11.42 -11.38 6.22
C MET A 26 -10.08 -12.13 6.23
N ARG A 27 -9.81 -13.06 5.31
CA ARG A 27 -8.51 -13.73 5.22
C ARG A 27 -7.50 -12.86 4.45
N PRO A 28 -6.26 -12.67 4.95
CA PRO A 28 -5.21 -12.03 4.18
C PRO A 28 -4.99 -12.76 2.85
N MET A 29 -4.82 -11.99 1.79
CA MET A 29 -4.28 -12.40 0.51
C MET A 29 -2.77 -12.62 0.66
N GLY A 30 -2.16 -13.29 -0.32
CA GLY A 30 -0.76 -13.69 -0.26
C GLY A 30 -0.04 -13.51 -1.60
N VAL A 31 1.12 -14.15 -1.68
CA VAL A 31 2.03 -14.09 -2.83
C VAL A 31 1.34 -14.47 -4.15
N GLU A 32 0.38 -15.39 -4.12
CA GLU A 32 -0.35 -15.85 -5.31
C GLU A 32 -1.14 -14.72 -5.99
N GLN A 33 -1.79 -13.84 -5.21
CA GLN A 33 -2.55 -12.73 -5.77
C GLN A 33 -1.62 -11.66 -6.37
N VAL A 34 -0.44 -11.48 -5.79
CA VAL A 34 0.57 -10.55 -6.30
C VAL A 34 1.18 -11.09 -7.59
N GLN A 35 1.63 -12.34 -7.62
CA GLN A 35 2.18 -12.95 -8.83
C GLN A 35 1.15 -12.92 -9.97
N ALA A 36 -0.10 -13.32 -9.71
CA ALA A 36 -1.16 -13.26 -10.72
C ALA A 36 -1.47 -11.84 -11.23
N ALA A 37 -1.20 -10.79 -10.44
CA ALA A 37 -1.32 -9.41 -10.90
C ALA A 37 -0.11 -8.99 -11.75
N LEU A 38 1.11 -9.36 -11.37
CA LEU A 38 2.32 -9.12 -12.15
C LEU A 38 2.24 -9.80 -13.53
N ASP A 39 1.74 -11.03 -13.58
CA ASP A 39 1.54 -11.80 -14.81
C ASP A 39 0.52 -11.11 -15.73
N ARG A 40 -0.60 -10.63 -15.17
CA ARG A 40 -1.64 -9.92 -15.92
C ARG A 40 -1.15 -8.60 -16.49
N LEU A 41 -0.23 -7.94 -15.78
CA LEU A 41 0.45 -6.72 -16.22
C LEU A 41 1.57 -7.01 -17.22
N GLN A 42 1.87 -8.29 -17.51
CA GLN A 42 2.88 -8.74 -18.48
C GLN A 42 4.29 -8.21 -18.19
N LEU A 43 4.62 -8.02 -16.92
CA LEU A 43 5.91 -7.42 -16.52
C LEU A 43 7.08 -8.41 -16.57
N GLY A 44 6.81 -9.72 -16.63
CA GLY A 44 7.85 -10.76 -16.56
C GLY A 44 8.62 -10.73 -15.24
N ILE A 45 7.99 -10.24 -14.17
CA ILE A 45 8.57 -10.13 -12.83
C ILE A 45 8.15 -11.34 -12.01
N GLU A 46 9.13 -11.99 -11.39
CA GLU A 46 8.92 -13.09 -10.45
C GLU A 46 9.16 -12.63 -9.02
N LEU A 47 8.32 -13.10 -8.10
CA LEU A 47 8.52 -12.90 -6.67
C LEU A 47 9.73 -13.69 -6.16
N VAL A 48 10.60 -13.03 -5.39
CA VAL A 48 11.66 -13.65 -4.62
C VAL A 48 11.17 -13.87 -3.20
N THR A 49 11.28 -15.11 -2.69
CA THR A 49 10.94 -15.46 -1.31
C THR A 49 12.17 -15.83 -0.50
N PHE A 50 12.27 -15.32 0.72
CA PHE A 50 13.38 -15.59 1.63
C PHE A 50 12.97 -16.60 2.72
N GLY A 51 13.93 -17.43 3.15
CA GLY A 51 13.71 -18.38 4.26
C GLY A 51 13.58 -17.71 5.62
N SER A 52 14.07 -16.48 5.76
CA SER A 52 13.91 -15.62 6.94
C SER A 52 12.83 -14.56 6.71
N SER A 53 12.12 -14.18 7.77
CA SER A 53 11.16 -13.06 7.71
C SER A 53 11.90 -11.75 7.44
N THR A 54 11.34 -10.92 6.54
CA THR A 54 11.71 -9.50 6.35
C THR A 54 10.74 -8.62 7.15
N ALA A 55 10.80 -8.72 8.48
CA ALA A 55 9.86 -7.98 9.35
C ALA A 55 10.06 -6.46 9.28
N THR A 56 11.24 -6.01 8.83
CA THR A 56 11.57 -4.58 8.66
C THR A 56 12.15 -4.31 7.27
N SER A 57 12.05 -3.06 6.82
CA SER A 57 12.68 -2.61 5.57
C SER A 57 14.20 -2.80 5.58
N GLN A 58 14.84 -2.67 6.75
CA GLN A 58 16.27 -2.91 6.90
C GLN A 58 16.64 -4.37 6.62
N GLN A 59 15.88 -5.32 7.19
CA GLN A 59 16.07 -6.75 6.92
C GLN A 59 15.80 -7.10 5.46
N ALA A 60 14.78 -6.48 4.84
CA ALA A 60 14.51 -6.65 3.42
C ALA A 60 15.69 -6.19 2.55
N ALA A 61 16.25 -5.03 2.85
CA ALA A 61 17.40 -4.49 2.13
C ALA A 61 18.63 -5.39 2.26
N GLU A 62 18.90 -5.91 3.47
CA GLU A 62 19.99 -6.84 3.73
C GLU A 62 19.83 -8.17 2.99
N ASN A 63 18.63 -8.75 2.99
CA ASN A 63 18.34 -9.99 2.28
C ASN A 63 18.47 -9.86 0.76
N VAL A 64 18.11 -8.71 0.20
CA VAL A 64 18.23 -8.41 -1.23
C VAL A 64 19.65 -7.97 -1.62
N GLY A 65 20.39 -7.35 -0.69
CA GLY A 65 21.67 -6.70 -0.96
C GLY A 65 21.51 -5.31 -1.60
N CYS A 66 20.44 -4.58 -1.29
CA CYS A 66 20.17 -3.23 -1.81
C CYS A 66 20.30 -2.15 -0.72
N GLN A 67 20.22 -0.88 -1.11
CA GLN A 67 20.13 0.21 -0.14
C GLN A 67 18.77 0.22 0.56
N LEU A 68 18.70 0.63 1.83
CA LEU A 68 17.43 0.77 2.57
C LEU A 68 16.41 1.63 1.79
N GLY A 69 16.89 2.72 1.17
CA GLY A 69 16.04 3.59 0.37
C GLY A 69 15.43 2.93 -0.87
N GLN A 70 16.02 1.85 -1.38
CA GLN A 70 15.44 1.10 -2.50
C GLN A 70 14.27 0.21 -2.09
N ILE A 71 14.02 0.00 -0.79
CA ILE A 71 12.84 -0.73 -0.34
C ILE A 71 11.62 0.19 -0.43
N VAL A 72 10.54 -0.27 -1.05
CA VAL A 72 9.25 0.43 -1.08
C VAL A 72 8.43 -0.01 0.13
N LYS A 73 8.05 0.95 0.97
CA LYS A 73 7.03 0.75 2.00
C LYS A 73 5.67 1.12 1.42
N SER A 74 4.74 0.18 1.48
CA SER A 74 3.33 0.42 1.16
C SER A 74 2.55 0.63 2.46
N LEU A 75 2.15 1.86 2.73
CA LEU A 75 1.54 2.27 4.00
C LEU A 75 0.09 2.70 3.77
N GLY A 76 -0.85 1.93 4.33
CA GLY A 76 -2.27 2.25 4.24
C GLY A 76 -2.66 3.38 5.18
N TYR A 77 -3.40 4.37 4.68
CA TYR A 77 -3.98 5.47 5.42
C TYR A 77 -5.47 5.60 5.13
N MET A 78 -6.23 5.97 6.14
CA MET A 78 -7.62 6.38 6.03
C MET A 78 -7.71 7.90 6.22
N ILE A 79 -8.12 8.61 5.17
CA ILE A 79 -8.30 10.06 5.16
C ILE A 79 -9.75 10.39 5.51
N ASN A 80 -9.94 11.28 6.49
CA ASN A 80 -11.24 11.69 6.99
C ASN A 80 -12.18 10.51 7.36
N LYS A 81 -11.60 9.38 7.79
CA LYS A 81 -12.27 8.11 8.16
C LYS A 81 -12.87 7.31 7.00
N THR A 82 -12.94 7.83 5.78
CA THR A 82 -13.70 7.21 4.68
C THR A 82 -12.88 6.96 3.42
N THR A 83 -11.84 7.73 3.17
CA THR A 83 -11.08 7.64 1.92
C THR A 83 -9.80 6.83 2.14
N PRO A 84 -9.69 5.61 1.58
CA PRO A 84 -8.48 4.83 1.68
C PRO A 84 -7.41 5.36 0.72
N VAL A 85 -6.20 5.49 1.23
CA VAL A 85 -5.01 5.95 0.50
C VAL A 85 -3.88 4.98 0.79
N LEU A 86 -3.15 4.57 -0.24
CA LEU A 86 -1.90 3.84 -0.10
C LEU A 86 -0.75 4.77 -0.41
N ILE A 87 0.24 4.83 0.47
CA ILE A 87 1.45 5.61 0.23
C ILE A 87 2.59 4.65 -0.06
N LEU A 88 3.24 4.84 -1.20
CA LEU A 88 4.47 4.19 -1.59
C LEU A 88 5.61 5.14 -1.26
N ALA A 89 6.40 4.82 -0.26
CA ALA A 89 7.53 5.63 0.18
C ALA A 89 8.81 4.80 0.25
N SER A 90 9.96 5.48 0.12
CA SER A 90 11.25 4.87 0.30
C SER A 90 11.46 4.36 1.73
N GLY A 91 12.19 3.25 1.89
CA GLY A 91 12.36 2.54 3.16
C GLY A 91 13.00 3.39 4.26
N ASP A 92 13.83 4.35 3.86
CA ASP A 92 14.53 5.30 4.72
C ASP A 92 13.70 6.56 5.06
N GLN A 93 12.42 6.62 4.67
CA GLN A 93 11.54 7.77 4.94
C GLN A 93 10.38 7.43 5.88
N SER A 94 9.97 8.37 6.73
CA SER A 94 8.74 8.29 7.51
C SER A 94 7.67 9.26 6.98
N ILE A 95 6.40 8.87 7.03
CA ILE A 95 5.31 9.72 6.53
C ILE A 95 5.09 10.91 7.47
N ASP A 96 4.94 12.10 6.90
CA ASP A 96 4.49 13.29 7.62
C ASP A 96 2.98 13.47 7.45
N GLU A 97 2.19 13.14 8.48
CA GLU A 97 0.73 13.28 8.42
C GLU A 97 0.25 14.73 8.27
N ARG A 98 1.11 15.73 8.50
CA ARG A 98 0.78 17.12 8.19
C ARG A 98 0.80 17.36 6.69
N LYS A 99 1.86 16.93 5.99
CA LYS A 99 1.97 17.02 4.53
C LYS A 99 0.87 16.23 3.85
N LEU A 100 0.66 14.98 4.29
CA LEU A 100 -0.43 14.14 3.81
C LEU A 100 -1.81 14.77 4.06
N GLY A 101 -2.06 15.30 5.25
CA GLY A 101 -3.32 16.00 5.53
C GLY A 101 -3.54 17.19 4.59
N ALA A 102 -2.49 18.01 4.40
CA ALA A 102 -2.54 19.17 3.51
C ALA A 102 -2.83 18.79 2.05
N LEU A 103 -2.21 17.71 1.55
CA LEU A 103 -2.46 17.17 0.20
C LEU A 103 -3.95 16.88 -0.04
N PHE A 104 -4.65 16.36 0.98
CA PHE A 104 -6.08 16.05 0.92
C PHE A 104 -6.99 17.18 1.47
N GLY A 105 -6.45 18.35 1.77
CA GLY A 105 -7.24 19.48 2.30
C GLY A 105 -7.86 19.23 3.68
N VAL A 106 -7.25 18.36 4.50
CA VAL A 106 -7.72 18.01 5.85
C VAL A 106 -6.65 18.25 6.90
N GLY A 107 -7.04 18.43 8.17
CA GLY A 107 -6.06 18.53 9.25
C GLY A 107 -5.31 17.19 9.48
N ARG A 108 -4.06 17.24 9.97
CA ARG A 108 -3.24 16.04 10.28
C ARG A 108 -3.96 14.98 11.11
N LYS A 109 -4.93 15.39 11.93
CA LYS A 109 -5.73 14.48 12.77
C LYS A 109 -6.74 13.64 11.96
N LYS A 110 -6.87 13.87 10.66
CA LYS A 110 -7.75 13.13 9.77
C LYS A 110 -7.01 12.22 8.80
N ALA A 111 -5.67 12.33 8.72
CA ALA A 111 -4.83 11.33 8.10
C ALA A 111 -4.44 10.30 9.18
N ARG A 112 -4.96 9.08 9.07
CA ARG A 112 -4.70 8.01 10.06
C ARG A 112 -4.16 6.79 9.37
N MET A 113 -3.06 6.25 9.86
CA MET A 113 -2.58 4.95 9.40
C MET A 113 -3.66 3.90 9.66
N MET A 114 -3.84 2.99 8.72
CA MET A 114 -4.78 1.88 8.84
C MET A 114 -4.36 0.94 9.98
N THR A 115 -5.35 0.42 10.71
CA THR A 115 -5.12 -0.70 11.63
C THR A 115 -4.78 -1.98 10.85
N ALA A 116 -4.26 -3.01 11.52
CA ALA A 116 -4.00 -4.29 10.88
C ALA A 116 -5.26 -4.90 10.24
N GLU A 117 -6.40 -4.79 10.93
CA GLU A 117 -7.70 -5.21 10.41
C GLU A 117 -8.10 -4.41 9.17
N GLN A 118 -7.91 -3.09 9.18
CA GLN A 118 -8.16 -2.25 8.00
C GLN A 118 -7.24 -2.59 6.83
N CYS A 119 -5.96 -2.87 7.06
CA CYS A 119 -5.07 -3.34 5.99
C CYS A 119 -5.59 -4.63 5.34
N ILE A 120 -6.04 -5.60 6.14
CA ILE A 120 -6.56 -6.88 5.62
C ILE A 120 -7.90 -6.70 4.91
N THR A 121 -8.80 -5.91 5.47
CA THR A 121 -10.16 -5.72 4.94
C THR A 121 -10.21 -4.77 3.74
N VAL A 122 -9.33 -3.76 3.67
CA VAL A 122 -9.29 -2.76 2.59
C VAL A 122 -8.25 -3.10 1.54
N LEU A 123 -7.01 -3.36 1.96
CA LEU A 123 -5.90 -3.63 1.03
C LEU A 123 -5.77 -5.13 0.72
N GLY A 124 -6.25 -5.98 1.63
CA GLY A 124 -6.19 -7.42 1.48
C GLY A 124 -4.97 -8.07 2.13
N TYR A 125 -4.01 -7.31 2.68
CA TYR A 125 -2.75 -7.86 3.20
C TYR A 125 -2.48 -7.40 4.63
N SER A 126 -1.74 -8.21 5.38
CA SER A 126 -1.24 -7.84 6.70
C SER A 126 -0.21 -6.69 6.60
N PRO A 127 -0.09 -5.83 7.62
CA PRO A 127 0.99 -4.84 7.69
C PRO A 127 2.36 -5.49 7.45
N GLY A 128 3.22 -4.81 6.69
CA GLY A 128 4.54 -5.33 6.29
C GLY A 128 4.53 -6.25 5.07
N ALA A 129 3.38 -6.80 4.68
CA ALA A 129 3.23 -7.63 3.48
C ALA A 129 2.51 -6.91 2.33
N VAL A 130 2.07 -5.66 2.53
CA VAL A 130 1.26 -4.90 1.59
C VAL A 130 2.06 -4.61 0.31
N PRO A 131 1.68 -5.21 -0.84
CA PRO A 131 2.27 -4.91 -2.14
C PRO A 131 1.81 -3.55 -2.68
N PRO A 132 2.47 -3.02 -3.72
CA PRO A 132 2.00 -1.82 -4.41
C PRO A 132 0.85 -2.10 -5.40
N VAL A 133 0.48 -3.36 -5.61
CA VAL A 133 -0.56 -3.79 -6.57
C VAL A 133 -1.45 -4.88 -5.97
N ALA A 134 -2.47 -5.32 -6.69
CA ALA A 134 -3.31 -6.47 -6.31
C ALA A 134 -4.09 -6.26 -4.99
N HIS A 135 -4.62 -5.06 -4.75
CA HIS A 135 -5.40 -4.76 -3.55
C HIS A 135 -6.84 -5.27 -3.64
N ARG A 136 -7.46 -5.48 -2.47
CA ARG A 136 -8.85 -5.97 -2.38
C ARG A 136 -9.88 -4.93 -2.85
N THR A 137 -9.68 -3.66 -2.50
CA THR A 137 -10.53 -2.56 -2.99
C THR A 137 -10.00 -2.01 -4.31
N GLY A 138 -10.91 -1.66 -5.22
CA GLY A 138 -10.59 -0.98 -6.48
C GLY A 138 -10.57 0.56 -6.37
N ASP A 139 -11.17 1.13 -5.31
CA ASP A 139 -11.20 2.57 -5.06
C ASP A 139 -10.09 2.95 -4.07
N LEU A 140 -8.84 2.86 -4.52
CA LEU A 140 -7.65 3.15 -3.72
C LEU A 140 -6.84 4.26 -4.39
N THR A 141 -6.71 5.39 -3.72
CA THR A 141 -5.77 6.43 -4.18
C THR A 141 -4.35 6.02 -3.81
N ILE A 142 -3.45 5.95 -4.78
CA ILE A 142 -2.03 5.64 -4.55
C ILE A 142 -1.21 6.93 -4.67
N ILE A 143 -0.46 7.25 -3.62
CA ILE A 143 0.50 8.35 -3.58
C ILE A 143 1.90 7.78 -3.59
N MET A 144 2.76 8.27 -4.50
CA MET A 144 4.18 7.96 -4.52
C MET A 144 4.96 9.11 -3.91
N ASP A 145 5.74 8.84 -2.88
CA ASP A 145 6.59 9.87 -2.29
C ASP A 145 7.76 10.22 -3.22
N GLU A 146 8.13 11.51 -3.26
CA GLU A 146 9.21 12.01 -4.11
C GLU A 146 10.56 11.33 -3.84
N SER A 147 10.79 10.80 -2.63
CA SER A 147 12.01 10.07 -2.29
C SER A 147 12.29 8.85 -3.17
N LEU A 148 11.26 8.27 -3.80
CA LEU A 148 11.43 7.13 -4.73
C LEU A 148 12.14 7.55 -6.03
N ARG A 149 12.08 8.84 -6.41
CA ARG A 149 12.72 9.35 -7.64
C ARG A 149 14.25 9.30 -7.60
N ARG A 150 14.85 9.02 -6.44
CA ARG A 150 16.30 8.82 -6.28
C ARG A 150 16.79 7.53 -6.96
N PHE A 151 15.89 6.60 -7.28
CA PHE A 151 16.24 5.25 -7.72
C PHE A 151 15.63 4.93 -9.08
N GLU A 152 16.35 4.14 -9.88
CA GLU A 152 15.81 3.56 -11.10
C GLU A 152 15.03 2.27 -10.80
N ILE A 153 15.62 1.41 -9.96
CA ILE A 153 15.03 0.14 -9.51
C ILE A 153 14.83 0.18 -8.00
N VAL A 154 13.64 -0.24 -7.58
CA VAL A 154 13.22 -0.40 -6.20
C VAL A 154 12.68 -1.81 -5.96
N TYR A 155 12.53 -2.19 -4.70
CA TYR A 155 12.07 -3.52 -4.30
C TYR A 155 10.82 -3.39 -3.43
N ALA A 156 9.73 -3.98 -3.88
CA ALA A 156 8.42 -3.84 -3.25
C ALA A 156 7.92 -5.18 -2.68
N ALA A 157 7.13 -5.10 -1.60
CA ALA A 157 6.60 -6.29 -0.95
C ALA A 157 5.75 -7.14 -1.91
N GLY A 158 5.93 -8.46 -1.83
CA GLY A 158 5.32 -9.45 -2.71
C GLY A 158 4.06 -10.11 -2.15
N GLY A 159 3.38 -9.51 -1.18
CA GLY A 159 2.17 -10.09 -0.57
C GLY A 159 2.44 -11.02 0.62
N ALA A 160 3.70 -11.18 1.04
CA ALA A 160 4.07 -11.85 2.28
C ALA A 160 5.25 -11.14 2.95
N ALA A 161 5.43 -11.36 4.25
CA ALA A 161 6.49 -10.73 5.04
C ALA A 161 7.90 -11.18 4.67
N ASN A 162 8.06 -12.12 3.74
CA ASN A 162 9.33 -12.64 3.23
C ASN A 162 9.35 -12.70 1.69
N ALA A 163 8.40 -12.04 1.01
CA ALA A 163 8.31 -12.01 -0.44
C ALA A 163 8.56 -10.60 -0.94
N ILE A 164 9.37 -10.45 -1.98
CA ILE A 164 9.71 -9.15 -2.58
C ILE A 164 9.90 -9.30 -4.07
N PHE A 165 9.80 -8.22 -4.83
CA PHE A 165 10.18 -8.20 -6.23
C PHE A 165 10.85 -6.88 -6.63
N PRO A 166 11.82 -6.93 -7.56
CA PRO A 166 12.37 -5.72 -8.16
C PRO A 166 11.39 -5.11 -9.16
N VAL A 167 11.35 -3.79 -9.25
CA VAL A 167 10.55 -3.07 -10.23
C VAL A 167 11.20 -1.72 -10.55
N GLN A 168 11.14 -1.30 -11.81
CA GLN A 168 11.55 0.05 -12.18
C GLN A 168 10.57 1.06 -11.58
N VAL A 169 11.05 2.20 -11.10
CA VAL A 169 10.19 3.25 -10.52
C VAL A 169 9.17 3.77 -11.55
N SER A 170 9.56 3.87 -12.82
CA SER A 170 8.67 4.21 -13.94
C SER A 170 7.55 3.18 -14.13
N THR A 171 7.89 1.88 -14.15
CA THR A 171 6.91 0.81 -14.23
C THR A 171 6.00 0.81 -13.01
N LEU A 172 6.53 1.07 -11.81
CA LEU A 172 5.75 1.18 -10.59
C LEU A 172 4.72 2.32 -10.67
N GLU A 173 5.11 3.49 -11.18
CA GLU A 173 4.20 4.62 -11.44
C GLU A 173 3.10 4.21 -12.44
N GLU A 174 3.48 3.60 -13.56
CA GLU A 174 2.56 3.19 -14.62
C GLU A 174 1.51 2.19 -14.12
N VAL A 175 1.94 1.11 -13.46
CA VAL A 175 1.02 0.03 -13.06
C VAL A 175 0.17 0.35 -11.85
N THR A 176 0.59 1.32 -11.04
CA THR A 176 -0.18 1.78 -9.87
C THR A 176 -1.07 2.98 -10.18
N GLY A 177 -0.78 3.72 -11.26
CA GLY A 177 -1.38 5.04 -11.49
C GLY A 177 -1.06 6.04 -10.38
N GLY A 178 0.06 5.82 -9.67
CA GLY A 178 0.44 6.57 -8.49
C GLY A 178 0.70 8.04 -8.78
N LEU A 179 0.21 8.93 -7.90
CA LEU A 179 0.45 10.36 -8.00
C LEU A 179 1.62 10.76 -7.11
N TYR A 180 2.60 11.47 -7.68
CA TYR A 180 3.73 11.95 -6.90
C TYR A 180 3.39 13.15 -6.00
N ALA A 181 3.84 13.08 -4.76
CA ALA A 181 3.79 14.21 -3.82
C ALA A 181 4.85 14.05 -2.71
N ASP A 182 5.41 15.16 -2.23
CA ASP A 182 6.21 15.17 -1.00
C ASP A 182 5.30 14.96 0.22
N VAL A 183 5.30 13.75 0.77
CA VAL A 183 4.48 13.36 1.93
C VAL A 183 5.30 12.76 3.06
N ALA A 184 6.62 12.79 2.95
CA ALA A 184 7.52 12.16 3.89
C ALA A 184 8.61 13.09 4.45
N HIS A 185 9.40 12.55 5.36
CA HIS A 185 10.63 13.11 5.90
C HIS A 185 11.61 11.97 6.20
N ALA A 186 12.90 12.26 6.19
CA ALA A 186 13.95 11.32 6.56
C ALA A 186 13.89 10.95 8.05
#